data_AF-A0A947KKS8-F1
#
_entry.id   AF-A0A947KKS8-F1
#
_cell.length_a   1.000
_cell.length_b   1.000
_cell.length_c   1.000
_cell.angle_alpha   90.00
_cell.angle_beta   90.00
_cell.angle_gamma   90.00
#
_symmetry.space_group_name_H-M   'P 1'
#
loop_
_entity.id
_entity.type
_entity.pdbx_description
1 polymer ?
#
loop_
_entity_poly.entity_id
_entity_poly.type
_entity_poly.pdbx_seq_one_letter_code
_entity_poly.pdbx_strand_id
1 'polypeptide(L)'
;MKESTKELFKFLLLSLIIIISVLIILAIFEKPSEISLKQPEISPPSRELRGVWMSRFDYTQNLSTTQKEVIQEYIRGSFETVKNANCNTVFFQVRGNGDVFFQSSYEPWSHLLTGTLGKDPDWDPLEYAVMTAHEMNLELHAWVNTFPCWRGTNDPISTTPLQPFATHPDWVICDSNGVQMPKSDHYVSFSPGNPEARRHIKNVVMEICSKYDIDGIHFDYIRYPEGSTANGYSHDAVSVSRFKSRKDNPLRLDWEDWQREQVTEFIAEAYNAITSIKPSVKVSAAVLGNYNAPGWNGYHEVYQDAARWAKIGKIDMIIPMTYASRANGRFQALIERWQSLQNIEQPIAAGLGVWAFPFQEILQEIDDARSIGLEGVVLFAMSSLDSAQWNTLKNEKFQNPAIPPALPWKFKQAVPTPQNCSISQMNQKLVFNWQVKPIEEKGNFIRNYVIYFSKTDSVDITNGSSIYALIPGSSEQFITDMNNDMQNQNFYISALDAANNESMLCKFSFESDTVKTK
;
A
#
# COMPACT_ATOMS: atom_id res chain seq x y z
N MET A 1 27.34 -80.24 -16.81
CA MET A 1 28.19 -79.07 -17.09
C MET A 1 29.47 -79.20 -16.27
N LYS A 2 30.63 -79.13 -16.92
CA LYS A 2 31.94 -79.24 -16.27
C LYS A 2 32.10 -78.08 -15.27
N GLU A 3 32.87 -78.30 -14.22
CA GLU A 3 33.12 -77.33 -13.14
C GLU A 3 33.59 -75.96 -13.68
N SER A 4 34.33 -75.96 -14.80
CA SER A 4 34.73 -74.75 -15.52
C SER A 4 33.57 -73.93 -16.09
N THR A 5 32.45 -74.55 -16.45
CA THR A 5 31.27 -73.85 -16.98
C THR A 5 30.50 -73.12 -15.88
N LYS A 6 30.51 -73.65 -14.64
CA LYS A 6 29.88 -72.99 -13.48
C LYS A 6 30.67 -71.77 -13.02
N GLU A 7 32.00 -71.85 -13.03
CA GLU A 7 32.86 -70.71 -12.67
C GLU A 7 32.81 -69.60 -13.72
N LEU A 8 32.74 -69.93 -15.02
CA LEU A 8 32.51 -68.95 -16.08
C LEU A 8 31.15 -68.25 -15.91
N PHE A 9 30.10 -68.98 -15.54
CA PHE A 9 28.77 -68.41 -15.32
C PHE A 9 28.73 -67.48 -14.10
N LYS A 10 29.41 -67.84 -13.00
CA LYS A 10 29.55 -66.96 -11.83
C LYS A 10 30.33 -65.69 -12.18
N PHE A 11 31.41 -65.81 -12.94
CA PHE A 11 32.22 -64.67 -13.36
C PHE A 11 31.40 -63.69 -14.21
N LEU A 12 30.68 -64.20 -15.22
CA LEU A 12 29.80 -63.39 -16.07
C LEU A 12 28.67 -62.72 -15.28
N LEU A 13 28.08 -63.42 -14.31
CA LEU A 13 27.04 -62.87 -13.44
C LEU A 13 27.60 -61.74 -12.55
N LEU A 14 28.80 -61.91 -11.99
CA LEU A 14 29.46 -60.89 -11.19
C LEU A 14 29.80 -59.65 -12.04
N SER A 15 30.33 -59.86 -13.25
CA SER A 15 30.62 -58.78 -14.19
C SER A 15 29.35 -58.00 -14.56
N LEU A 16 28.24 -58.70 -14.79
CA LEU A 16 26.96 -58.08 -15.11
C LEU A 16 26.42 -57.25 -13.92
N ILE A 17 26.52 -57.77 -12.70
CA ILE A 17 26.12 -57.04 -11.49
C ILE A 17 26.97 -55.78 -11.31
N ILE A 18 28.27 -55.86 -11.54
CA ILE A 18 29.17 -54.69 -11.44
C ILE A 18 28.82 -53.65 -12.50
N ILE A 19 28.58 -54.07 -13.76
CA ILE A 19 28.18 -53.15 -14.84
C ILE A 19 26.85 -52.47 -14.53
N ILE A 20 25.85 -53.21 -14.06
CA ILE A 20 24.55 -52.64 -13.67
C ILE A 20 24.72 -51.67 -12.50
N SER A 21 25.55 -52.00 -11.52
CA SER A 21 25.81 -51.13 -10.36
C SER A 21 26.51 -49.83 -10.78
N VAL A 22 27.46 -49.90 -11.70
CA VAL A 22 28.13 -48.71 -12.26
C VAL A 22 27.17 -47.86 -13.09
N LEU A 23 26.30 -48.48 -13.89
CA LEU A 23 25.28 -47.76 -14.66
C LEU A 23 24.24 -47.06 -13.77
N ILE A 24 23.83 -47.71 -12.67
CA ILE A 24 22.93 -47.09 -11.67
C ILE A 24 23.63 -45.92 -10.97
N ILE A 25 24.91 -46.07 -10.61
CA ILE A 25 25.68 -44.97 -10.00
C ILE A 25 25.82 -43.80 -10.98
N LEU A 26 26.13 -44.06 -12.26
CA LEU A 26 26.19 -43.02 -13.29
C LEU A 26 24.83 -42.31 -13.49
N ALA A 27 23.72 -43.05 -13.44
CA ALA A 27 22.37 -42.48 -13.53
C ALA A 27 21.97 -41.65 -12.28
N ILE A 28 22.57 -41.92 -11.11
CA ILE A 28 22.36 -41.12 -9.88
C ILE A 28 23.21 -39.84 -9.90
N PHE A 29 24.32 -39.81 -10.66
CA PHE A 29 25.21 -38.65 -10.80
C PHE A 29 24.92 -37.75 -12.01
N GLU A 30 24.08 -38.17 -12.95
CA GLU A 30 23.46 -37.24 -13.89
C GLU A 30 22.44 -36.38 -13.12
N LYS A 31 22.87 -35.18 -12.71
CA LYS A 31 21.93 -34.12 -12.33
C LYS A 31 20.87 -34.06 -13.44
N PRO A 32 19.56 -34.17 -13.13
CA PRO A 32 18.56 -33.83 -14.11
C PRO A 32 18.90 -32.43 -14.60
N SER A 33 19.12 -32.28 -15.91
CA SER A 33 19.16 -30.97 -16.53
C SER A 33 17.84 -30.31 -16.15
N GLU A 34 17.90 -29.33 -15.26
CA GLU A 34 16.79 -28.44 -15.03
C GLU A 34 16.47 -27.85 -16.39
N ILE A 35 15.41 -28.36 -17.02
CA ILE A 35 14.71 -27.64 -18.06
C ILE A 35 14.17 -26.43 -17.30
N SER A 36 14.96 -25.37 -17.25
CA SER A 36 14.51 -24.04 -16.89
C SER A 36 13.47 -23.68 -17.95
N LEU A 37 12.23 -24.10 -17.70
CA LEU A 37 11.08 -23.46 -18.30
C LEU A 37 11.23 -22.01 -17.86
N LYS A 38 11.71 -21.15 -18.77
CA LYS A 38 11.58 -19.70 -18.62
C LYS A 38 10.13 -19.49 -18.23
N GLN A 39 9.89 -19.11 -16.98
CA GLN A 39 8.57 -18.68 -16.57
C GLN A 39 8.16 -17.59 -17.58
N PRO A 40 6.92 -17.64 -18.10
CA PRO A 40 6.49 -16.64 -19.08
C PRO A 40 6.80 -15.27 -18.50
N GLU A 41 7.52 -14.47 -19.27
CA GLU A 41 7.92 -13.12 -18.87
C GLU A 41 6.62 -12.34 -18.58
N ILE A 42 6.36 -12.06 -17.30
CA ILE A 42 5.17 -11.32 -16.88
C ILE A 42 5.36 -9.91 -17.44
N SER A 43 4.56 -9.55 -18.45
CA SER A 43 4.56 -8.20 -19.01
C SER A 43 4.40 -7.19 -17.88
N PRO A 44 5.20 -6.10 -17.83
CA PRO A 44 5.10 -5.14 -16.75
C PRO A 44 3.69 -4.55 -16.74
N PRO A 45 2.96 -4.59 -15.62
CA PRO A 45 1.60 -4.08 -15.58
C PRO A 45 1.60 -2.56 -15.72
N SER A 46 0.70 -2.04 -16.55
CA SER A 46 0.40 -0.60 -16.65
C SER A 46 -0.24 -0.06 -15.37
N ARG A 47 -1.01 -0.91 -14.68
CA ARG A 47 -1.70 -0.60 -13.43
C ARG A 47 -1.15 -1.43 -12.29
N GLU A 48 -0.54 -0.77 -11.32
CA GLU A 48 0.06 -1.40 -10.16
C GLU A 48 0.21 -0.37 -9.04
N LEU A 49 -0.32 -0.67 -7.85
CA LEU A 49 0.03 0.09 -6.65
C LEU A 49 1.48 -0.24 -6.31
N ARG A 50 2.35 0.77 -6.34
CA ARG A 50 3.74 0.65 -5.92
C ARG A 50 3.95 1.59 -4.76
N GLY A 51 3.58 1.09 -3.59
CA GLY A 51 3.51 1.84 -2.36
C GLY A 51 4.75 1.69 -1.50
N VAL A 52 4.99 2.68 -0.64
CA VAL A 52 6.02 2.61 0.41
C VAL A 52 5.44 3.14 1.71
N TRP A 53 5.54 2.36 2.78
CA TRP A 53 5.26 2.90 4.11
C TRP A 53 6.46 3.66 4.63
N MET A 54 6.23 4.91 4.99
CA MET A 54 7.19 5.75 5.69
C MET A 54 6.70 5.95 7.13
N SER A 55 7.33 5.23 8.06
CA SER A 55 6.94 5.28 9.47
C SER A 55 7.33 6.61 10.10
N ARG A 56 6.65 6.98 11.18
CA ARG A 56 7.03 8.18 11.94
C ARG A 56 8.45 8.09 12.47
N PHE A 57 8.96 6.88 12.70
CA PHE A 57 10.33 6.65 13.15
C PHE A 57 11.35 6.89 12.03
N ASP A 58 10.99 6.65 10.78
CA ASP A 58 11.89 6.80 9.62
C ASP A 58 12.40 8.25 9.53
N TYR A 59 11.49 9.22 9.62
CA TYR A 59 11.82 10.65 9.53
C TYR A 59 12.02 11.33 10.90
N THR A 60 12.05 10.59 12.00
CA THR A 60 12.35 11.17 13.33
C THR A 60 13.41 10.37 14.08
N GLN A 61 13.00 9.36 14.85
CA GLN A 61 13.85 8.60 15.75
C GLN A 61 15.07 8.00 15.05
N ASN A 62 14.92 7.47 13.84
CA ASN A 62 16.01 6.85 13.07
C ASN A 62 17.07 7.88 12.64
N LEU A 63 16.69 9.16 12.50
CA LEU A 63 17.62 10.25 12.20
C LEU A 63 18.35 10.77 13.43
N SER A 64 17.91 10.39 14.64
CA SER A 64 18.48 10.84 15.92
C SER A 64 18.59 12.38 16.01
N THR A 65 17.64 13.10 15.45
CA THR A 65 17.62 14.57 15.37
C THR A 65 16.19 15.11 15.46
N THR A 66 16.06 16.33 15.97
CA THR A 66 14.81 17.13 15.96
C THR A 66 14.95 18.38 15.09
N GLN A 67 16.06 18.51 14.35
CA GLN A 67 16.30 19.64 13.46
C GLN A 67 15.38 19.55 12.24
N LYS A 68 14.51 20.54 12.10
CA LYS A 68 13.53 20.67 11.01
C LYS A 68 14.15 20.45 9.64
N GLU A 69 15.25 21.14 9.35
CA GLU A 69 15.88 21.14 8.02
C GLU A 69 16.38 19.74 7.64
N VAL A 70 16.95 19.00 8.59
CA VAL A 70 17.43 17.62 8.38
C VAL A 70 16.26 16.67 8.12
N ILE A 71 15.16 16.82 8.86
CA ILE A 71 13.97 15.99 8.67
C ILE A 71 13.32 16.30 7.30
N GLN A 72 13.22 17.58 6.94
CA GLN A 72 12.66 18.02 5.65
C GLN A 72 13.50 17.54 4.46
N GLU A 73 14.83 17.59 4.57
CA GLU A 73 15.76 17.05 3.57
C GLU A 73 15.58 15.53 3.43
N TYR A 74 15.47 14.81 4.55
CA TYR A 74 15.26 13.37 4.54
C TYR A 74 13.93 12.96 3.90
N ILE A 75 12.82 13.64 4.22
CA ILE A 75 11.52 13.40 3.59
C ILE A 75 11.60 13.62 2.08
N ARG A 76 12.20 14.74 1.64
CA ARG A 76 12.35 15.06 0.22
C ARG A 76 13.21 14.02 -0.52
N GLY A 77 14.41 13.73 -0.02
CA GLY A 77 15.29 12.73 -0.64
C GLY A 77 14.68 11.32 -0.66
N SER A 78 13.86 11.00 0.34
CA SER A 78 13.09 9.75 0.35
C SER A 78 12.05 9.72 -0.78
N PHE A 79 11.30 10.80 -0.98
CA PHE A 79 10.29 10.86 -2.04
C PHE A 79 10.92 10.89 -3.43
N GLU A 80 12.08 11.53 -3.58
CA GLU A 80 12.88 11.44 -4.82
C GLU A 80 13.29 10.00 -5.12
N THR A 81 13.73 9.26 -4.10
CA THR A 81 14.07 7.83 -4.23
C THR A 81 12.85 7.01 -4.67
N VAL A 82 11.70 7.19 -4.03
CA VAL A 82 10.43 6.54 -4.38
C VAL A 82 10.04 6.84 -5.82
N LYS A 83 10.08 8.12 -6.21
CA LYS A 83 9.76 8.57 -7.58
C LYS A 83 10.72 7.97 -8.61
N ASN A 84 12.03 8.03 -8.36
CA ASN A 84 13.05 7.52 -9.28
C ASN A 84 12.93 6.00 -9.48
N ALA A 85 12.49 5.28 -8.45
CA ALA A 85 12.17 3.86 -8.50
C ALA A 85 10.85 3.53 -9.21
N ASN A 86 10.14 4.51 -9.81
CA ASN A 86 8.81 4.36 -10.39
C ASN A 86 7.76 3.81 -9.41
N CYS A 87 7.93 4.07 -8.12
CA CYS A 87 6.84 3.94 -7.15
C CYS A 87 5.90 5.15 -7.28
N ASN A 88 4.65 5.00 -6.85
CA ASN A 88 3.60 5.99 -7.10
C ASN A 88 2.85 6.47 -5.85
N THR A 89 3.02 5.80 -4.70
CA THR A 89 2.27 6.11 -3.48
C THR A 89 3.17 6.05 -2.25
N VAL A 90 3.06 7.05 -1.37
CA VAL A 90 3.67 7.04 -0.04
C VAL A 90 2.57 6.99 1.03
N PHE A 91 2.66 6.01 1.91
CA PHE A 91 1.86 5.93 3.14
C PHE A 91 2.64 6.56 4.29
N PHE A 92 2.40 7.84 4.56
CA PHE A 92 3.20 8.65 5.48
C PHE A 92 2.55 8.70 6.86
N GLN A 93 3.19 8.13 7.89
CA GLN A 93 2.58 8.04 9.22
C GLN A 93 2.45 9.42 9.88
N VAL A 94 1.23 9.81 10.26
CA VAL A 94 0.95 11.12 10.88
C VAL A 94 0.27 11.06 12.23
N ARG A 95 -0.17 9.86 12.65
CA ARG A 95 -0.70 9.60 13.99
C ARG A 95 -0.12 8.29 14.54
N GLY A 96 0.42 8.35 15.76
CA GLY A 96 1.13 7.22 16.39
C GLY A 96 0.34 6.56 17.52
N ASN A 97 0.31 7.20 18.68
CA ASN A 97 -0.22 6.64 19.92
C ASN A 97 -0.92 7.73 20.75
N GLY A 98 -1.97 8.32 20.17
CA GLY A 98 -2.64 9.49 20.73
C GLY A 98 -1.79 10.77 20.67
N ASP A 99 -0.94 10.85 19.65
CA ASP A 99 -0.09 11.99 19.30
C ASP A 99 0.08 12.09 17.78
N VAL A 100 0.37 13.30 17.30
CA VAL A 100 0.30 13.65 15.86
C VAL A 100 1.56 14.35 15.34
N PHE A 101 1.71 14.32 14.02
CA PHE A 101 2.77 14.95 13.23
C PHE A 101 2.21 16.02 12.30
N PHE A 102 1.20 16.74 12.79
CA PHE A 102 0.51 17.83 12.13
C PHE A 102 -0.23 18.68 13.19
N GLN A 103 -0.64 19.90 12.86
CA GLN A 103 -1.34 20.76 13.81
C GLN A 103 -2.78 20.28 14.07
N SER A 104 -2.98 19.63 15.23
CA SER A 104 -4.29 19.10 15.64
C SER A 104 -4.92 19.88 16.80
N SER A 105 -6.25 19.98 16.76
CA SER A 105 -7.07 20.49 17.86
C SER A 105 -7.46 19.39 18.86
N TYR A 106 -7.21 18.12 18.52
CA TYR A 106 -7.65 16.94 19.27
C TYR A 106 -6.52 16.19 19.95
N GLU A 107 -5.34 16.14 19.35
CA GLU A 107 -4.20 15.38 19.89
C GLU A 107 -2.90 16.19 19.90
N PRO A 108 -2.04 16.00 20.92
CA PRO A 108 -0.82 16.78 21.05
C PRO A 108 0.22 16.40 20.00
N TRP A 109 1.11 17.34 19.70
CA TRP A 109 2.33 17.07 18.95
C TRP A 109 3.15 15.92 19.56
N SER A 110 3.67 15.03 18.72
CA SER A 110 4.52 13.95 19.19
C SER A 110 5.84 14.48 19.75
N HIS A 111 6.29 13.86 20.85
CA HIS A 111 7.61 14.12 21.42
C HIS A 111 8.75 13.79 20.44
N LEU A 112 8.51 12.96 19.42
CA LEU A 112 9.53 12.59 18.43
C LEU A 112 10.01 13.77 17.58
N LEU A 113 9.23 14.86 17.51
CA LEU A 113 9.61 16.05 16.73
C LEU A 113 10.46 17.05 17.51
N THR A 114 10.34 17.09 18.84
CA THR A 114 10.93 18.17 19.67
C THR A 114 11.64 17.68 20.93
N GLY A 115 11.53 16.38 21.24
CA GLY A 115 11.92 15.79 22.51
C GLY A 115 10.91 16.01 23.65
N THR A 116 9.83 16.77 23.44
CA THR A 116 8.82 17.07 24.46
C THR A 116 7.41 16.88 23.90
N LEU A 117 6.61 16.02 24.54
CA LEU A 117 5.22 15.78 24.12
C LEU A 117 4.40 17.09 24.18
N GLY A 118 3.63 17.36 23.14
CA GLY A 118 2.77 18.54 23.03
C GLY A 118 3.49 19.85 22.71
N LYS A 119 4.83 19.85 22.58
CA LYS A 119 5.57 21.03 22.15
C LYS A 119 5.50 21.18 20.63
N ASP A 120 5.06 22.34 20.18
CA ASP A 120 5.04 22.73 18.77
C ASP A 120 6.46 22.70 18.17
N PRO A 121 6.67 22.01 17.03
CA PRO A 121 7.97 21.96 16.37
C PRO A 121 8.28 23.20 15.50
N ASP A 122 7.38 24.18 15.39
CA ASP A 122 7.48 25.36 14.51
C ASP A 122 7.42 25.02 12.99
N TRP A 123 6.83 23.87 12.65
CA TRP A 123 6.49 23.46 11.28
C TRP A 123 5.48 22.30 11.26
N ASP A 124 4.80 22.08 10.13
CA ASP A 124 3.86 20.97 9.96
C ASP A 124 4.45 19.87 9.05
N PRO A 125 4.81 18.69 9.59
CA PRO A 125 5.35 17.58 8.80
C PRO A 125 4.40 17.03 7.75
N LEU A 126 3.10 16.95 8.03
CA LEU A 126 2.13 16.45 7.06
C LEU A 126 1.96 17.45 5.90
N GLU A 127 1.86 18.75 6.19
CA GLU A 127 1.78 19.77 5.14
C GLU A 127 3.01 19.74 4.21
N TYR A 128 4.21 19.69 4.79
CA TYR A 128 5.45 19.61 4.03
C TYR A 128 5.52 18.33 3.17
N ALA A 129 5.11 17.19 3.73
CA ALA A 129 5.10 15.92 3.02
C ALA A 129 4.11 15.93 1.84
N VAL A 130 2.88 16.43 2.03
CA VAL A 130 1.87 16.52 0.96
C VAL A 130 2.40 17.35 -0.22
N MET A 131 2.90 18.55 0.07
CA MET A 131 3.48 19.43 -0.94
C MET A 131 4.61 18.74 -1.71
N THR A 132 5.55 18.12 -0.99
CA THR A 132 6.72 17.46 -1.58
C THR A 132 6.33 16.24 -2.44
N ALA A 133 5.34 15.45 -2.01
CA ALA A 133 4.84 14.32 -2.77
C ALA A 133 4.19 14.78 -4.09
N HIS A 134 3.38 15.83 -4.04
CA HIS A 134 2.67 16.35 -5.21
C HIS A 134 3.60 16.99 -6.24
N GLU A 135 4.65 17.69 -5.81
CA GLU A 135 5.74 18.17 -6.69
C GLU A 135 6.36 17.04 -7.53
N MET A 136 6.42 15.83 -6.96
CA MET A 136 7.00 14.65 -7.61
C MET A 136 5.94 13.77 -8.28
N ASN A 137 4.68 14.22 -8.31
CA ASN A 137 3.54 13.46 -8.81
C ASN A 137 3.41 12.07 -8.15
N LEU A 138 3.54 12.04 -6.83
CA LEU A 138 3.25 10.91 -5.96
C LEU A 138 1.91 11.15 -5.25
N GLU A 139 1.17 10.08 -4.99
CA GLU A 139 0.06 10.12 -4.04
C GLU A 139 0.59 10.05 -2.60
N LEU A 140 0.09 10.90 -1.71
CA LEU A 140 0.33 10.80 -0.27
C LEU A 140 -0.92 10.40 0.48
N HIS A 141 -0.82 9.25 1.14
CA HIS A 141 -1.86 8.70 2.00
C HIS A 141 -1.44 8.91 3.45
N ALA A 142 -2.18 9.72 4.21
CA ALA A 142 -1.92 9.96 5.62
C ALA A 142 -2.20 8.68 6.42
N TRP A 143 -1.13 8.07 6.94
CA TRP A 143 -1.19 6.83 7.69
C TRP A 143 -1.48 7.12 9.17
N VAL A 144 -2.59 6.55 9.64
CA VAL A 144 -3.13 6.70 10.98
C VAL A 144 -3.10 5.34 11.68
N ASN A 145 -2.32 5.21 12.75
CA ASN A 145 -2.61 4.19 13.75
C ASN A 145 -3.97 4.51 14.36
N THR A 146 -4.88 3.54 14.42
CA THR A 146 -6.30 3.80 14.73
C THR A 146 -6.58 3.79 16.24
N PHE A 147 -6.55 2.61 16.87
CA PHE A 147 -6.88 2.46 18.29
C PHE A 147 -5.71 2.66 19.27
N PRO A 148 -4.42 2.56 18.89
CA PRO A 148 -3.33 2.94 19.79
C PRO A 148 -3.49 4.36 20.34
N CYS A 149 -3.38 4.49 21.66
CA CYS A 149 -3.65 5.73 22.40
C CYS A 149 -2.52 6.14 23.34
N TRP A 150 -1.57 5.23 23.62
CA TRP A 150 -0.37 5.53 24.39
C TRP A 150 0.75 4.51 24.12
N ARG A 151 2.00 4.93 24.30
CA ARG A 151 3.19 4.08 24.31
C ARG A 151 4.20 4.67 25.28
N GLY A 152 4.54 3.92 26.33
CA GLY A 152 5.44 4.35 27.39
C GLY A 152 5.00 3.83 28.76
N THR A 153 5.95 3.73 29.68
CA THR A 153 5.76 3.21 31.04
C THR A 153 5.28 4.27 32.04
N ASN A 154 5.49 5.55 31.74
CA ASN A 154 5.05 6.69 32.56
C ASN A 154 3.73 7.26 32.06
N ASP A 155 3.02 8.00 32.93
CA ASP A 155 1.87 8.79 32.49
C ASP A 155 2.31 9.93 31.58
N PRO A 156 1.49 10.31 30.57
CA PRO A 156 1.76 11.48 29.75
C PRO A 156 1.84 12.74 30.61
N ILE A 157 2.76 13.63 30.26
CA ILE A 157 2.74 14.99 30.80
C ILE A 157 1.49 15.73 30.32
N SER A 158 1.08 16.78 31.04
CA SER A 158 0.00 17.65 30.59
C SER A 158 0.40 18.44 29.34
N THR A 159 -0.46 18.44 28.32
CA THR A 159 -0.22 19.08 27.01
C THR A 159 -1.36 19.99 26.58
N THR A 160 -1.22 20.69 25.46
CA THR A 160 -2.33 21.37 24.78
C THR A 160 -2.25 21.07 23.27
N PRO A 161 -3.28 20.45 22.65
CA PRO A 161 -4.44 19.83 23.30
C PRO A 161 -4.03 18.71 24.27
N LEU A 162 -4.94 18.33 25.17
CA LEU A 162 -4.65 17.32 26.18
C LEU A 162 -4.46 15.94 25.54
N GLN A 163 -3.54 15.15 26.09
CA GLN A 163 -3.31 13.79 25.63
C GLN A 163 -4.54 12.91 25.95
N PRO A 164 -5.10 12.17 24.96
CA PRO A 164 -6.41 11.52 25.11
C PRO A 164 -6.40 10.33 26.07
N PHE A 165 -5.31 9.55 26.16
CA PHE A 165 -5.17 8.48 27.15
C PHE A 165 -5.18 9.02 28.59
N ALA A 166 -4.58 10.20 28.83
CA ALA A 166 -4.58 10.84 30.15
C ALA A 166 -5.97 11.34 30.59
N THR A 167 -6.75 11.84 29.63
CA THR A 167 -8.03 12.51 29.88
C THR A 167 -9.23 11.57 29.82
N HIS A 168 -9.09 10.46 29.11
CA HIS A 168 -10.15 9.47 28.92
C HIS A 168 -9.67 8.06 29.29
N PRO A 169 -9.26 7.81 30.55
CA PRO A 169 -8.88 6.48 31.00
C PRO A 169 -10.04 5.48 30.84
N ASP A 170 -11.30 5.93 30.89
CA ASP A 170 -12.49 5.10 30.67
C ASP A 170 -12.64 4.57 29.23
N TRP A 171 -11.86 5.07 28.28
CA TRP A 171 -11.82 4.56 26.91
C TRP A 171 -10.83 3.41 26.74
N VAL A 172 -9.91 3.24 27.68
CA VAL A 172 -8.84 2.23 27.60
C VAL A 172 -9.44 0.84 27.69
N ILE A 173 -8.94 -0.04 26.84
CA ILE A 173 -9.40 -1.41 26.76
C ILE A 173 -9.00 -2.22 28.00
N CYS A 174 -9.90 -3.10 28.47
CA CYS A 174 -9.66 -3.95 29.65
C CYS A 174 -9.62 -5.44 29.30
N ASP A 175 -8.88 -6.21 30.10
CA ASP A 175 -8.91 -7.66 30.10
C ASP A 175 -10.22 -8.23 30.69
N SER A 176 -10.36 -9.55 30.67
CA SER A 176 -11.55 -10.26 31.21
C SER A 176 -11.82 -10.04 32.71
N ASN A 177 -10.83 -9.57 33.48
CA ASN A 177 -10.99 -9.22 34.90
C ASN A 177 -11.37 -7.74 35.09
N GLY A 178 -11.53 -6.99 34.00
CA GLY A 178 -11.78 -5.54 34.02
C GLY A 178 -10.52 -4.71 34.26
N VAL A 179 -9.34 -5.30 34.19
CA VAL A 179 -8.06 -4.60 34.37
C VAL A 179 -7.65 -3.94 33.06
N GLN A 180 -7.37 -2.64 33.10
CA GLN A 180 -6.91 -1.89 31.93
C GLN A 180 -5.59 -2.44 31.39
N MET A 181 -5.43 -2.36 30.07
CA MET A 181 -4.17 -2.70 29.41
C MET A 181 -3.01 -1.90 30.04
N PRO A 182 -1.96 -2.59 30.53
CA PRO A 182 -0.91 -1.93 31.28
C PRO A 182 -0.03 -1.08 30.37
N LYS A 183 0.44 0.04 30.92
CA LYS A 183 1.50 0.87 30.33
C LYS A 183 2.76 0.03 30.11
N SER A 184 3.35 0.16 28.93
CA SER A 184 4.58 -0.54 28.56
C SER A 184 5.25 0.19 27.38
N ASP A 185 6.39 -0.32 26.91
CA ASP A 185 7.02 0.16 25.68
C ASP A 185 6.29 -0.34 24.40
N HIS A 186 5.20 -1.09 24.57
CA HIS A 186 4.23 -1.44 23.53
C HIS A 186 2.98 -0.55 23.60
N TYR A 187 2.12 -0.64 22.59
CA TYR A 187 0.92 0.20 22.51
C TYR A 187 -0.13 -0.20 23.55
N VAL A 188 -0.67 0.80 24.24
CA VAL A 188 -1.97 0.74 24.91
C VAL A 188 -3.02 1.23 23.93
N SER A 189 -4.18 0.57 23.89
CA SER A 189 -5.24 0.87 22.92
C SER A 189 -6.53 1.35 23.59
N PHE A 190 -7.22 2.27 22.93
CA PHE A 190 -8.63 2.49 23.21
C PHE A 190 -9.45 1.30 22.75
N SER A 191 -10.60 1.10 23.39
CA SER A 191 -11.54 0.05 23.02
C SER A 191 -12.34 0.46 21.78
N PRO A 192 -12.33 -0.34 20.70
CA PRO A 192 -13.21 -0.12 19.56
C PRO A 192 -14.70 -0.15 19.93
N GLY A 193 -15.07 -0.85 21.00
CA GLY A 193 -16.43 -0.88 21.54
C GLY A 193 -16.84 0.35 22.36
N ASN A 194 -15.95 1.33 22.55
CA ASN A 194 -16.30 2.61 23.13
C ASN A 194 -16.64 3.64 22.03
N PRO A 195 -17.90 4.09 21.90
CA PRO A 195 -18.31 5.00 20.83
C PRO A 195 -17.71 6.42 20.95
N GLU A 196 -17.36 6.86 22.16
CA GLU A 196 -16.71 8.16 22.37
C GLU A 196 -15.26 8.13 21.86
N ALA A 197 -14.54 7.04 22.13
CA ALA A 197 -13.19 6.81 21.59
C ALA A 197 -13.19 6.76 20.06
N ARG A 198 -14.15 6.03 19.46
CA ARG A 198 -14.34 6.01 18.00
C ARG A 198 -14.61 7.41 17.44
N ARG A 199 -15.45 8.21 18.11
CA ARG A 199 -15.75 9.57 17.68
C ARG A 199 -14.53 10.47 17.73
N HIS A 200 -13.72 10.39 18.79
CA HIS A 200 -12.46 11.12 18.89
C HIS A 200 -11.53 10.82 17.72
N ILE A 201 -11.26 9.54 17.45
CA ILE A 201 -10.38 9.12 16.35
C ILE A 201 -10.96 9.57 14.99
N LYS A 202 -12.27 9.44 14.78
CA LYS A 202 -12.94 9.93 13.57
C LYS A 202 -12.77 11.44 13.40
N ASN A 203 -12.87 12.22 14.46
CA ASN A 203 -12.69 13.67 14.41
C ASN A 203 -11.25 14.06 14.03
N VAL A 204 -10.24 13.33 14.52
CA VAL A 204 -8.84 13.50 14.10
C VAL A 204 -8.70 13.24 12.59
N VAL A 205 -9.29 12.15 12.08
CA VAL A 205 -9.28 11.82 10.65
C VAL A 205 -10.00 12.89 9.81
N MET A 206 -11.15 13.39 10.28
CA MET A 206 -11.88 14.46 9.61
C MET A 206 -11.08 15.77 9.61
N GLU A 207 -10.32 16.07 10.67
CA GLU A 207 -9.42 17.22 10.73
C GLU A 207 -8.32 17.12 9.68
N ILE A 208 -7.72 15.93 9.52
CA ILE A 208 -6.73 15.67 8.46
C ILE A 208 -7.36 15.93 7.07
N CYS A 209 -8.51 15.32 6.78
CA CYS A 209 -9.16 15.48 5.47
C CYS A 209 -9.59 16.91 5.16
N SER A 210 -9.90 17.71 6.20
CA SER A 210 -10.37 19.09 6.02
C SER A 210 -9.23 20.09 5.86
N LYS A 211 -8.05 19.81 6.45
CA LYS A 211 -6.92 20.76 6.48
C LYS A 211 -5.87 20.51 5.40
N TYR A 212 -5.68 19.26 4.96
CA TYR A 212 -4.54 18.89 4.12
C TYR A 212 -4.96 18.37 2.74
N ASP A 213 -4.13 18.64 1.73
CA ASP A 213 -4.37 18.15 0.37
C ASP A 213 -3.95 16.68 0.18
N ILE A 214 -4.34 15.79 1.09
CA ILE A 214 -4.02 14.36 1.01
C ILE A 214 -4.78 13.66 -0.13
N ASP A 215 -4.17 12.62 -0.71
CA ASP A 215 -4.78 11.72 -1.69
C ASP A 215 -5.52 10.56 -1.00
N GLY A 216 -5.17 10.23 0.24
CA GLY A 216 -5.80 9.13 0.98
C GLY A 216 -5.62 9.17 2.49
N ILE A 217 -6.46 8.40 3.19
CA ILE A 217 -6.31 7.99 4.59
C ILE A 217 -5.99 6.50 4.59
N HIS A 218 -4.92 6.13 5.28
CA HIS A 218 -4.50 4.75 5.44
C HIS A 218 -4.55 4.33 6.92
N PHE A 219 -5.44 3.41 7.25
CA PHE A 219 -5.61 2.92 8.61
C PHE A 219 -4.67 1.75 8.91
N ASP A 220 -3.88 1.88 9.96
CA ASP A 220 -3.18 0.76 10.60
C ASP A 220 -3.72 0.59 12.02
N TYR A 221 -3.48 -0.57 12.63
CA TYR A 221 -4.00 -0.93 13.94
C TYR A 221 -5.51 -0.66 14.07
N ILE A 222 -6.27 -0.80 12.97
CA ILE A 222 -7.73 -0.79 12.93
C ILE A 222 -8.25 -2.17 13.34
N ARG A 223 -7.97 -2.54 14.58
CA ARG A 223 -8.18 -3.86 15.15
C ARG A 223 -8.09 -3.79 16.67
N TYR A 224 -8.49 -4.88 17.33
CA TYR A 224 -8.19 -5.08 18.74
C TYR A 224 -6.69 -5.36 18.96
N PRO A 225 -6.15 -5.09 20.16
CA PRO A 225 -4.74 -5.34 20.46
C PRO A 225 -4.40 -6.83 20.39
N GLU A 226 -3.12 -7.14 20.28
CA GLU A 226 -2.64 -8.51 20.22
C GLU A 226 -3.00 -9.27 21.50
N GLY A 227 -3.50 -10.51 21.34
CA GLY A 227 -3.98 -11.33 22.46
C GLY A 227 -5.42 -11.05 22.91
N SER A 228 -6.26 -10.38 22.10
CA SER A 228 -7.68 -10.08 22.40
C SER A 228 -8.66 -11.27 22.38
N THR A 229 -8.18 -12.51 22.59
CA THR A 229 -9.01 -13.73 22.66
C THR A 229 -9.85 -13.79 23.94
N ALA A 230 -10.50 -14.93 24.25
CA ALA A 230 -11.45 -15.08 25.36
C ALA A 230 -10.96 -14.61 26.76
N ASN A 231 -9.65 -14.48 26.99
CA ASN A 231 -9.07 -13.91 28.22
C ASN A 231 -8.44 -12.52 28.02
N GLY A 232 -8.57 -11.95 26.83
CA GLY A 232 -7.83 -10.81 26.32
C GLY A 232 -8.47 -9.44 26.55
N TYR A 233 -7.82 -8.44 25.99
CA TYR A 233 -8.21 -7.04 26.07
C TYR A 233 -9.39 -6.74 25.12
N SER A 234 -10.62 -6.87 25.61
CA SER A 234 -11.86 -6.52 24.90
C SER A 234 -13.06 -6.25 25.82
N HIS A 235 -12.85 -6.24 27.14
CA HIS A 235 -13.90 -6.34 28.16
C HIS A 235 -14.03 -5.07 29.02
N ASP A 236 -13.78 -3.89 28.45
CA ASP A 236 -14.06 -2.64 29.15
C ASP A 236 -15.56 -2.52 29.50
N ALA A 237 -15.86 -1.77 30.56
CA ALA A 237 -17.21 -1.69 31.12
C ALA A 237 -18.26 -1.15 30.12
N VAL A 238 -17.86 -0.22 29.24
CA VAL A 238 -18.75 0.34 28.22
C VAL A 238 -19.11 -0.73 27.19
N SER A 239 -18.11 -1.46 26.69
CA SER A 239 -18.32 -2.55 25.74
C SER A 239 -19.19 -3.66 26.30
N VAL A 240 -18.91 -4.13 27.52
CA VAL A 240 -19.70 -5.18 28.18
C VAL A 240 -21.16 -4.75 28.39
N SER A 241 -21.39 -3.48 28.74
CA SER A 241 -22.72 -2.92 28.90
C SER A 241 -23.48 -2.87 27.56
N ARG A 242 -22.84 -2.33 26.50
CA ARG A 242 -23.41 -2.23 25.16
C ARG A 242 -23.72 -3.60 24.55
N PHE A 243 -22.85 -4.59 24.74
CA PHE A 243 -23.10 -5.94 24.26
C PHE A 243 -24.36 -6.58 24.87
N LYS A 244 -24.63 -6.34 26.16
CA LYS A 244 -25.83 -6.84 26.87
C LYS A 244 -27.10 -6.03 26.55
N SER A 245 -26.94 -4.83 26.00
CA SER A 245 -28.03 -3.91 25.68
C SER A 245 -28.75 -4.34 24.40
N ARG A 246 -30.09 -4.40 24.45
CA ARG A 246 -30.93 -4.61 23.25
C ARG A 246 -30.83 -3.46 22.24
N LYS A 247 -30.48 -2.27 22.71
CA LYS A 247 -30.34 -1.07 21.88
C LYS A 247 -29.05 -1.12 21.07
N ASP A 248 -27.95 -1.56 21.70
CA ASP A 248 -26.61 -1.51 21.12
C ASP A 248 -26.15 -2.86 20.53
N ASN A 249 -26.86 -3.95 20.82
CA ASN A 249 -26.74 -5.25 20.14
C ASN A 249 -28.14 -5.77 19.71
N PRO A 250 -28.81 -5.08 18.77
CA PRO A 250 -30.18 -5.41 18.37
C PRO A 250 -30.27 -6.78 17.66
N LEU A 251 -29.22 -7.18 16.95
CA LEU A 251 -29.13 -8.46 16.24
C LEU A 251 -28.77 -9.65 17.14
N ARG A 252 -28.48 -9.40 18.43
CA ARG A 252 -28.05 -10.44 19.39
C ARG A 252 -26.81 -11.20 18.91
N LEU A 253 -25.87 -10.48 18.30
CA LEU A 253 -24.56 -11.02 17.92
C LEU A 253 -23.91 -11.66 19.15
N ASP A 254 -23.14 -12.72 18.94
CA ASP A 254 -22.24 -13.22 19.97
C ASP A 254 -21.10 -12.22 20.21
N TRP A 255 -20.26 -12.49 21.22
CA TRP A 255 -19.23 -11.53 21.61
C TRP A 255 -18.26 -11.25 20.47
N GLU A 256 -17.77 -12.27 19.76
CA GLU A 256 -16.78 -12.09 18.70
C GLU A 256 -17.36 -11.35 17.49
N ASP A 257 -18.57 -11.71 17.06
CA ASP A 257 -19.28 -11.00 16.00
C ASP A 257 -19.57 -9.56 16.41
N TRP A 258 -19.94 -9.32 17.66
CA TRP A 258 -20.14 -7.98 18.18
C TRP A 258 -18.85 -7.14 18.15
N GLN A 259 -17.69 -7.73 18.51
CA GLN A 259 -16.39 -7.06 18.42
C GLN A 259 -16.01 -6.72 16.97
N ARG A 260 -16.18 -7.66 16.04
CA ARG A 260 -15.97 -7.42 14.60
C ARG A 260 -16.88 -6.28 14.10
N GLU A 261 -18.11 -6.23 14.58
CA GLU A 261 -19.04 -5.16 14.24
C GLU A 261 -18.57 -3.80 14.76
N GLN A 262 -17.91 -3.71 15.93
CA GLN A 262 -17.41 -2.43 16.44
C GLN A 262 -16.32 -1.81 15.55
N VAL A 263 -15.42 -2.65 15.03
CA VAL A 263 -14.39 -2.20 14.07
C VAL A 263 -15.03 -1.86 12.71
N THR A 264 -16.00 -2.67 12.28
CA THR A 264 -16.73 -2.46 11.02
C THR A 264 -17.58 -1.19 11.03
N GLU A 265 -18.21 -0.88 12.15
CA GLU A 265 -18.95 0.36 12.37
C GLU A 265 -18.01 1.57 12.32
N PHE A 266 -16.84 1.49 12.96
CA PHE A 266 -15.83 2.54 12.90
C PHE A 266 -15.40 2.86 11.45
N ILE A 267 -14.97 1.84 10.68
CA ILE A 267 -14.51 2.07 9.31
C ILE A 267 -15.63 2.60 8.43
N ALA A 268 -16.87 2.13 8.60
CA ALA A 268 -18.02 2.62 7.87
C ALA A 268 -18.33 4.09 8.18
N GLU A 269 -18.31 4.48 9.45
CA GLU A 269 -18.48 5.87 9.87
C GLU A 269 -17.35 6.77 9.35
N ALA A 270 -16.09 6.32 9.46
CA ALA A 270 -14.94 7.07 8.97
C ALA A 270 -15.00 7.25 7.45
N TYR A 271 -15.26 6.18 6.69
CA TYR A 271 -15.40 6.23 5.23
C TYR A 271 -16.48 7.24 4.80
N ASN A 272 -17.66 7.18 5.42
CA ASN A 272 -18.76 8.11 5.11
C ASN A 272 -18.39 9.56 5.44
N ALA A 273 -17.69 9.81 6.56
CA ALA A 273 -17.26 11.15 6.94
C ALA A 273 -16.19 11.70 5.98
N ILE A 274 -15.16 10.91 5.67
CA ILE A 274 -14.09 11.25 4.73
C ILE A 274 -14.67 11.61 3.36
N THR A 275 -15.49 10.71 2.80
CA THR A 275 -16.09 10.91 1.46
C THR A 275 -17.06 12.09 1.41
N SER A 276 -17.72 12.42 2.53
CA SER A 276 -18.58 13.61 2.62
C SER A 276 -17.77 14.92 2.62
N ILE A 277 -16.58 14.93 3.23
CA ILE A 277 -15.70 16.09 3.28
C ILE A 277 -14.96 16.26 1.96
N LYS A 278 -14.29 15.20 1.50
CA LYS A 278 -13.40 15.21 0.35
C LYS A 278 -13.54 13.90 -0.45
N PRO A 279 -14.49 13.85 -1.42
CA PRO A 279 -14.82 12.62 -2.17
C PRO A 279 -13.63 11.93 -2.85
N SER A 280 -12.62 12.70 -3.27
CA SER A 280 -11.39 12.18 -3.90
C SER A 280 -10.48 11.40 -2.95
N VAL A 281 -10.57 11.60 -1.63
CA VAL A 281 -9.70 10.93 -0.66
C VAL A 281 -10.02 9.44 -0.63
N LYS A 282 -8.99 8.62 -0.88
CA LYS A 282 -9.06 7.16 -0.86
C LYS A 282 -8.95 6.66 0.58
N VAL A 283 -9.64 5.57 0.91
CA VAL A 283 -9.60 4.94 2.23
C VAL A 283 -8.98 3.55 2.08
N SER A 284 -7.88 3.31 2.78
CA SER A 284 -7.20 2.02 2.74
C SER A 284 -6.84 1.55 4.14
N ALA A 285 -6.46 0.28 4.28
CA ALA A 285 -6.03 -0.26 5.57
C ALA A 285 -4.89 -1.28 5.44
N ALA A 286 -3.93 -1.18 6.35
CA ALA A 286 -3.00 -2.24 6.68
C ALA A 286 -3.72 -3.30 7.52
N VAL A 287 -3.78 -4.53 7.00
CA VAL A 287 -4.50 -5.64 7.64
C VAL A 287 -3.58 -6.82 7.87
N LEU A 288 -3.93 -7.74 8.77
CA LEU A 288 -3.09 -8.94 8.99
C LEU A 288 -3.02 -9.79 7.72
N GLY A 289 -1.79 -10.16 7.31
CA GLY A 289 -1.59 -11.03 6.14
C GLY A 289 -2.33 -12.36 6.28
N ASN A 290 -2.42 -12.92 7.49
CA ASN A 290 -3.28 -14.05 7.75
C ASN A 290 -4.71 -13.57 8.07
N TYR A 291 -5.62 -13.63 7.09
CA TYR A 291 -7.00 -13.17 7.30
C TYR A 291 -7.77 -14.01 8.33
N ASN A 292 -7.92 -15.32 8.12
CA ASN A 292 -8.77 -16.18 8.93
C ASN A 292 -8.29 -17.65 9.09
N ALA A 293 -7.01 -17.94 8.80
CA ALA A 293 -6.47 -19.29 9.02
C ALA A 293 -5.89 -19.45 10.44
N PRO A 294 -5.68 -20.69 10.93
CA PRO A 294 -5.20 -20.95 12.28
C PRO A 294 -3.93 -20.17 12.67
N GLY A 295 -3.81 -19.91 13.97
CA GLY A 295 -2.77 -19.03 14.53
C GLY A 295 -3.24 -17.58 14.55
N TRP A 296 -2.30 -16.65 14.74
CA TRP A 296 -2.61 -15.23 14.77
C TRP A 296 -3.20 -14.77 13.43
N ASN A 297 -4.43 -14.24 13.45
CA ASN A 297 -5.19 -13.89 12.25
C ASN A 297 -6.14 -12.70 12.46
N GLY A 298 -6.51 -12.04 11.38
CA GLY A 298 -7.37 -10.86 11.38
C GLY A 298 -8.75 -11.13 11.99
N TYR A 299 -9.45 -12.15 11.52
CA TYR A 299 -10.87 -12.35 11.76
C TYR A 299 -11.21 -12.80 13.20
N HIS A 300 -10.47 -13.79 13.72
CA HIS A 300 -10.75 -14.43 15.01
C HIS A 300 -9.95 -13.84 16.18
N GLU A 301 -8.72 -13.37 15.94
CA GLU A 301 -7.82 -13.02 17.04
C GLU A 301 -7.84 -11.53 17.37
N VAL A 302 -8.07 -10.68 16.37
CA VAL A 302 -8.03 -9.21 16.50
C VAL A 302 -9.27 -8.52 15.89
N TYR A 303 -10.27 -9.30 15.48
CA TYR A 303 -11.58 -8.86 14.99
C TYR A 303 -11.53 -7.89 13.79
N GLN A 304 -10.53 -8.04 12.93
CA GLN A 304 -10.27 -7.23 11.73
C GLN A 304 -10.91 -7.87 10.47
N ASP A 305 -12.22 -7.72 10.32
CA ASP A 305 -12.96 -8.30 9.18
C ASP A 305 -12.90 -7.45 7.90
N ALA A 306 -11.70 -7.31 7.34
CA ALA A 306 -11.48 -6.44 6.18
C ALA A 306 -12.21 -6.89 4.90
N ALA A 307 -12.46 -8.19 4.73
CA ALA A 307 -13.25 -8.69 3.61
C ALA A 307 -14.69 -8.18 3.68
N ARG A 308 -15.27 -8.08 4.88
CA ARG A 308 -16.60 -7.47 5.06
C ARG A 308 -16.58 -5.99 4.71
N TRP A 309 -15.55 -5.24 5.10
CA TRP A 309 -15.46 -3.80 4.81
C TRP A 309 -15.49 -3.51 3.31
N ALA A 310 -14.78 -4.33 2.53
CA ALA A 310 -14.83 -4.32 1.07
C ALA A 310 -16.23 -4.66 0.53
N LYS A 311 -16.84 -5.76 0.99
CA LYS A 311 -18.20 -6.19 0.57
C LYS A 311 -19.29 -5.15 0.81
N ILE A 312 -19.16 -4.35 1.87
CA ILE A 312 -20.12 -3.27 2.17
C ILE A 312 -19.72 -1.91 1.55
N GLY A 313 -18.65 -1.87 0.76
CA GLY A 313 -18.16 -0.66 0.08
C GLY A 313 -17.70 0.43 1.03
N LYS A 314 -17.04 0.07 2.13
CA LYS A 314 -16.54 1.00 3.16
C LYS A 314 -15.01 1.05 3.27
N ILE A 315 -14.34 0.55 2.25
CA ILE A 315 -12.90 0.69 2.05
C ILE A 315 -12.63 0.70 0.54
N ASP A 316 -11.58 1.39 0.10
CA ASP A 316 -11.21 1.48 -1.31
C ASP A 316 -10.06 0.53 -1.68
N MET A 317 -9.15 0.22 -0.75
CA MET A 317 -8.02 -0.69 -0.98
C MET A 317 -7.66 -1.45 0.29
N ILE A 318 -7.25 -2.71 0.14
CA ILE A 318 -6.80 -3.55 1.26
C ILE A 318 -5.31 -3.86 1.05
N ILE A 319 -4.50 -3.67 2.10
CA ILE A 319 -3.07 -3.92 2.05
C ILE A 319 -2.69 -4.92 3.15
N PRO A 320 -2.74 -6.24 2.88
CA PRO A 320 -2.37 -7.23 3.86
C PRO A 320 -0.87 -7.24 4.12
N MET A 321 -0.47 -7.18 5.38
CA MET A 321 0.91 -7.32 5.83
C MET A 321 1.36 -8.78 5.71
N THR A 322 1.81 -9.18 4.52
CA THR A 322 2.26 -10.53 4.18
C THR A 322 3.72 -10.76 4.58
N TYR A 323 4.09 -10.33 5.79
CA TYR A 323 5.44 -10.43 6.33
C TYR A 323 5.78 -11.88 6.73
N ALA A 324 5.90 -12.75 5.74
CA ALA A 324 6.24 -14.15 5.89
C ALA A 324 7.21 -14.56 4.81
N SER A 325 8.07 -15.54 5.10
CA SER A 325 9.04 -16.02 4.13
C SER A 325 8.34 -16.77 2.99
N ARG A 326 8.75 -16.45 1.78
CA ARG A 326 8.55 -17.21 0.54
C ARG A 326 9.24 -18.57 0.56
N ALA A 327 10.43 -18.68 1.17
CA ALA A 327 11.23 -19.91 1.18
C ALA A 327 10.53 -21.11 1.82
N ASN A 328 9.59 -20.87 2.74
CA ASN A 328 8.79 -21.92 3.38
C ASN A 328 7.33 -21.97 2.89
N GLY A 329 7.02 -21.29 1.79
CA GLY A 329 5.68 -21.27 1.17
C GLY A 329 4.65 -20.41 1.92
N ARG A 330 5.00 -19.78 3.04
CA ARG A 330 4.03 -19.04 3.85
C ARG A 330 3.60 -17.75 3.15
N PHE A 331 4.51 -17.02 2.50
CA PHE A 331 4.17 -15.85 1.72
C PHE A 331 3.07 -16.16 0.70
N GLN A 332 3.28 -17.19 -0.13
CA GLN A 332 2.33 -17.62 -1.17
C GLN A 332 0.98 -17.97 -0.56
N ALA A 333 0.96 -18.75 0.53
CA ALA A 333 -0.27 -19.10 1.22
C ALA A 333 -1.04 -17.89 1.79
N LEU A 334 -0.38 -16.77 2.09
CA LEU A 334 -1.05 -15.54 2.50
C LEU A 334 -1.66 -14.81 1.30
N ILE A 335 -0.89 -14.59 0.23
CA ILE A 335 -1.39 -13.86 -0.95
C ILE A 335 -2.52 -14.63 -1.66
N GLU A 336 -2.43 -15.96 -1.76
CA GLU A 336 -3.49 -16.82 -2.33
C GLU A 336 -4.77 -16.77 -1.49
N ARG A 337 -4.64 -16.68 -0.17
CA ARG A 337 -5.80 -16.54 0.72
C ARG A 337 -6.53 -15.23 0.48
N TRP A 338 -5.81 -14.13 0.33
CA TRP A 338 -6.43 -12.83 0.05
C TRP A 338 -7.06 -12.79 -1.35
N GLN A 339 -6.35 -13.30 -2.35
CA GLN A 339 -6.81 -13.35 -3.73
C GLN A 339 -8.07 -14.22 -3.90
N SER A 340 -8.19 -15.30 -3.13
CA SER A 340 -9.34 -16.21 -3.22
C SER A 340 -10.62 -15.71 -2.52
N LEU A 341 -10.57 -14.57 -1.83
CA LEU A 341 -11.75 -13.97 -1.20
C LEU A 341 -12.78 -13.57 -2.26
N GLN A 342 -13.98 -14.10 -2.13
CA GLN A 342 -15.06 -13.87 -3.09
C GLN A 342 -15.76 -12.52 -2.83
N ASN A 343 -16.24 -11.90 -3.92
CA ASN A 343 -16.99 -10.64 -3.91
C ASN A 343 -16.21 -9.46 -3.32
N ILE A 344 -14.93 -9.36 -3.68
CA ILE A 344 -14.07 -8.21 -3.38
C ILE A 344 -13.74 -7.54 -4.70
N GLU A 345 -14.18 -6.30 -4.87
CA GLU A 345 -13.88 -5.47 -6.05
C GLU A 345 -12.72 -4.49 -5.78
N GLN A 346 -12.38 -4.31 -4.50
CA GLN A 346 -11.33 -3.43 -4.04
C GLN A 346 -9.95 -4.02 -4.36
N PRO A 347 -9.02 -3.23 -4.92
CA PRO A 347 -7.64 -3.63 -5.11
C PRO A 347 -7.02 -4.17 -3.83
N ILE A 348 -6.30 -5.29 -3.96
CA ILE A 348 -5.50 -5.90 -2.90
C ILE A 348 -4.03 -5.79 -3.28
N ALA A 349 -3.24 -5.14 -2.42
CA ALA A 349 -1.79 -5.04 -2.61
C ALA A 349 -1.03 -5.74 -1.47
N ALA A 350 0.00 -6.52 -1.80
CA ALA A 350 0.77 -7.23 -0.79
C ALA A 350 1.73 -6.30 -0.03
N GLY A 351 1.61 -6.24 1.29
CA GLY A 351 2.58 -5.57 2.16
C GLY A 351 3.82 -6.43 2.37
N LEU A 352 4.97 -6.00 1.84
CA LEU A 352 6.22 -6.76 1.85
C LEU A 352 7.15 -6.30 2.99
N GLY A 353 7.66 -7.27 3.75
CA GLY A 353 8.51 -7.03 4.93
C GLY A 353 9.97 -6.92 4.54
N VAL A 354 10.37 -5.84 3.86
CA VAL A 354 11.72 -5.73 3.28
C VAL A 354 12.84 -5.61 4.33
N TRP A 355 12.48 -5.28 5.57
CA TRP A 355 13.38 -5.33 6.73
C TRP A 355 13.63 -6.75 7.26
N ALA A 356 12.73 -7.69 6.97
CA ALA A 356 12.69 -9.01 7.61
C ALA A 356 13.25 -10.14 6.72
N PHE A 357 13.13 -10.01 5.41
CA PHE A 357 13.48 -11.07 4.46
C PHE A 357 14.61 -10.65 3.51
N PRO A 358 15.41 -11.60 3.01
CA PRO A 358 16.43 -11.32 2.01
C PRO A 358 15.86 -10.57 0.80
N PHE A 359 16.55 -9.55 0.32
CA PHE A 359 16.06 -8.72 -0.78
C PHE A 359 15.79 -9.52 -2.07
N GLN A 360 16.56 -10.57 -2.35
CA GLN A 360 16.28 -11.46 -3.49
C GLN A 360 14.93 -12.18 -3.36
N GLU A 361 14.50 -12.49 -2.14
CA GLU A 361 13.19 -13.05 -1.84
C GLU A 361 12.10 -12.02 -2.14
N ILE A 362 12.27 -10.78 -1.70
CA ILE A 362 11.36 -9.66 -1.98
C ILE A 362 11.14 -9.48 -3.49
N LEU A 363 12.19 -9.56 -4.30
CA LEU A 363 12.07 -9.49 -5.77
C LEU A 363 11.17 -10.59 -6.33
N GLN A 364 11.23 -11.80 -5.76
CA GLN A 364 10.37 -12.92 -6.17
C GLN A 364 8.95 -12.79 -5.61
N GLU A 365 8.78 -12.22 -4.42
CA GLU A 365 7.47 -11.93 -3.83
C GLU A 365 6.67 -10.94 -4.70
N ILE A 366 7.34 -9.96 -5.32
CA ILE A 366 6.72 -9.06 -6.30
C ILE A 366 6.20 -9.83 -7.51
N ASP A 367 6.98 -10.79 -8.03
CA ASP A 367 6.57 -11.61 -9.19
C ASP A 367 5.40 -12.54 -8.81
N ASP A 368 5.48 -13.17 -7.63
CA ASP A 368 4.43 -14.04 -7.11
C ASP A 368 3.10 -13.26 -6.95
N ALA A 369 3.13 -12.05 -6.39
CA ALA A 369 1.95 -11.18 -6.26
C ALA A 369 1.33 -10.84 -7.62
N ARG A 370 2.14 -10.47 -8.61
CA ARG A 370 1.68 -10.22 -9.99
C ARG A 370 1.10 -11.49 -10.63
N SER A 371 1.73 -12.64 -10.41
CA SER A 371 1.35 -13.91 -11.04
C SER A 371 -0.05 -14.39 -10.65
N ILE A 372 -0.49 -14.07 -9.43
CA ILE A 372 -1.84 -14.40 -8.94
C ILE A 372 -2.86 -13.28 -9.18
N GLY A 373 -2.41 -12.14 -9.73
CA GLY A 373 -3.27 -11.01 -10.08
C GLY A 373 -3.55 -10.02 -8.95
N LEU A 374 -2.71 -9.93 -7.92
CA LEU A 374 -2.80 -8.81 -6.97
C LEU A 374 -2.46 -7.50 -7.66
N GLU A 375 -3.14 -6.42 -7.30
CA GLU A 375 -3.05 -5.12 -7.97
C GLU A 375 -1.90 -4.24 -7.46
N GLY A 376 -1.00 -4.79 -6.66
CA GLY A 376 0.24 -4.11 -6.31
C GLY A 376 0.99 -4.66 -5.10
N VAL A 377 1.98 -3.90 -4.68
CA VAL A 377 2.85 -4.17 -3.53
C VAL A 377 3.11 -2.89 -2.73
N VAL A 378 3.32 -3.04 -1.43
CA VAL A 378 3.70 -1.93 -0.54
C VAL A 378 4.91 -2.35 0.30
N LEU A 379 5.99 -1.58 0.22
CA LEU A 379 7.25 -1.91 0.88
C LEU A 379 7.26 -1.35 2.30
N PHE A 380 7.41 -2.22 3.31
CA PHE A 380 7.62 -1.82 4.70
C PHE A 380 9.09 -2.03 5.08
N ALA A 381 9.90 -1.01 5.33
CA ALA A 381 9.59 0.43 5.28
C ALA A 381 10.64 1.22 4.50
N MET A 382 10.39 2.53 4.29
CA MET A 382 11.24 3.43 3.51
C MET A 382 12.72 3.34 3.89
N SER A 383 13.02 3.34 5.20
CA SER A 383 14.40 3.30 5.70
C SER A 383 15.03 1.91 5.71
N SER A 384 14.34 0.88 5.24
CA SER A 384 14.81 -0.52 5.25
C SER A 384 15.53 -0.93 3.98
N LEU A 385 15.54 -0.07 2.95
CA LEU A 385 16.24 -0.31 1.69
C LEU A 385 17.36 0.70 1.48
N ASP A 386 18.52 0.21 1.07
CA ASP A 386 19.64 1.05 0.64
C ASP A 386 19.51 1.51 -0.82
N SER A 387 20.39 2.43 -1.24
CA SER A 387 20.39 2.96 -2.62
C SER A 387 20.60 1.89 -3.68
N ALA A 388 21.36 0.82 -3.41
CA ALA A 388 21.59 -0.25 -4.36
C ALA A 388 20.32 -1.09 -4.57
N GLN A 389 19.61 -1.39 -3.49
CA GLN A 389 18.33 -2.11 -3.54
C GLN A 389 17.25 -1.29 -4.26
N TRP A 390 17.15 0.02 -4.01
CA TRP A 390 16.27 0.89 -4.77
C TRP A 390 16.58 0.91 -6.27
N ASN A 391 17.87 0.96 -6.63
CA ASN A 391 18.31 0.86 -8.02
C ASN A 391 17.96 -0.50 -8.63
N THR A 392 18.10 -1.59 -7.89
CA THR A 392 17.69 -2.93 -8.35
C THR A 392 16.18 -3.00 -8.58
N LEU A 393 15.35 -2.47 -7.66
CA LEU A 393 13.90 -2.39 -7.86
C LEU A 393 13.55 -1.66 -9.15
N LYS A 394 14.15 -0.49 -9.37
CA LYS A 394 13.99 0.30 -10.61
C LYS A 394 14.36 -0.52 -11.84
N ASN A 395 15.50 -1.20 -11.82
CA ASN A 395 16.07 -1.83 -13.01
C ASN A 395 15.48 -3.22 -13.30
N GLU A 396 14.92 -3.91 -12.31
CA GLU A 396 14.42 -5.29 -12.48
C GLU A 396 12.91 -5.41 -12.38
N LYS A 397 12.24 -4.62 -11.51
CA LYS A 397 10.81 -4.81 -11.19
C LYS A 397 9.93 -3.65 -11.61
N PHE A 398 10.43 -2.43 -11.50
CA PHE A 398 9.70 -1.19 -11.74
C PHE A 398 10.31 -0.38 -12.89
N GLN A 399 10.75 -1.06 -13.95
CA GLN A 399 11.45 -0.43 -15.10
C GLN A 399 10.64 0.70 -15.74
N ASN A 400 9.34 0.49 -15.91
CA ASN A 400 8.41 1.44 -16.50
C ASN A 400 7.53 2.09 -15.43
N PRO A 401 7.05 3.32 -15.61
CA PRO A 401 6.02 3.90 -14.75
C PRO A 401 4.77 3.00 -14.69
N ALA A 402 4.01 3.10 -13.60
CA ALA A 402 2.70 2.45 -13.49
C ALA A 402 1.70 3.38 -12.80
N ILE A 403 0.45 3.24 -13.21
CA ILE A 403 -0.70 3.98 -12.69
C ILE A 403 -1.24 3.19 -11.49
N PRO A 404 -1.63 3.82 -10.37
CA PRO A 404 -2.30 3.07 -9.32
C PRO A 404 -3.64 2.48 -9.81
N PRO A 405 -4.19 1.47 -9.13
CA PRO A 405 -5.46 0.87 -9.52
C PRO A 405 -6.60 1.90 -9.62
N ALA A 406 -7.51 1.69 -10.57
CA ALA A 406 -8.71 2.51 -10.73
C ALA A 406 -9.76 2.18 -9.66
N LEU A 407 -10.51 3.19 -9.21
CA LEU A 407 -11.61 3.04 -8.25
C LEU A 407 -12.92 3.54 -8.89
N PRO A 408 -13.56 2.74 -9.76
CA PRO A 408 -14.68 3.18 -10.59
C PRO A 408 -15.94 3.55 -9.80
N TRP A 409 -16.05 3.15 -8.53
CA TRP A 409 -17.18 3.52 -7.67
C TRP A 409 -17.06 4.92 -7.03
N LYS A 410 -15.88 5.55 -7.08
CA LYS A 410 -15.65 6.86 -6.47
C LYS A 410 -16.43 7.98 -7.15
N PHE A 411 -16.52 7.91 -8.47
CA PHE A 411 -17.08 8.96 -9.32
C PHE A 411 -17.98 8.35 -10.39
N LYS A 412 -19.14 8.98 -10.62
CA LYS A 412 -20.11 8.51 -11.61
C LYS A 412 -19.85 9.10 -12.99
N GLN A 413 -19.25 10.28 -13.05
CA GLN A 413 -18.91 10.94 -14.30
C GLN A 413 -17.74 10.18 -14.96
N ALA A 414 -17.93 9.79 -16.22
CA ALA A 414 -16.83 9.27 -17.04
C ALA A 414 -15.76 10.35 -17.23
N VAL A 415 -14.49 9.95 -17.15
CA VAL A 415 -13.36 10.88 -17.27
C VAL A 415 -13.35 11.53 -18.66
N PRO A 416 -13.33 12.87 -18.77
CA PRO A 416 -13.29 13.56 -20.05
C PRO A 416 -12.07 13.17 -20.88
N THR A 417 -12.30 12.78 -22.13
CA THR A 417 -11.24 12.44 -23.08
C THR A 417 -10.49 13.69 -23.55
N PRO A 418 -9.15 13.67 -23.57
CA PRO A 418 -8.35 14.71 -24.24
C PRO A 418 -8.76 14.88 -25.71
N GLN A 419 -8.68 16.11 -26.20
CA GLN A 419 -9.07 16.52 -27.55
C GLN A 419 -7.99 17.43 -28.15
N ASN A 420 -8.06 17.65 -29.47
CA ASN A 420 -7.11 18.50 -30.20
C ASN A 420 -5.65 18.10 -29.95
N CYS A 421 -5.38 16.78 -29.88
CA CYS A 421 -4.08 16.24 -29.52
C CYS A 421 -3.10 16.37 -30.69
N SER A 422 -2.13 17.29 -30.57
CA SER A 422 -1.13 17.55 -31.61
C SER A 422 0.30 17.37 -31.09
N ILE A 423 1.20 16.99 -32.00
CA ILE A 423 2.64 17.01 -31.77
C ILE A 423 3.26 17.96 -32.77
N SER A 424 4.06 18.91 -32.28
CA SER A 424 4.92 19.75 -33.11
C SER A 424 6.38 19.57 -32.73
N GLN A 425 7.28 19.90 -33.66
CA GLN A 425 8.71 19.82 -33.46
C GLN A 425 9.31 21.22 -33.36
N MET A 426 10.09 21.49 -32.31
CA MET A 426 10.79 22.76 -32.14
C MET A 426 12.18 22.53 -31.54
N ASN A 427 13.24 22.97 -32.21
CA ASN A 427 14.62 22.92 -31.70
C ASN A 427 15.05 21.54 -31.13
N GLN A 428 14.85 20.46 -31.88
CA GLN A 428 15.12 19.06 -31.47
C GLN A 428 14.25 18.54 -30.29
N LYS A 429 13.15 19.23 -29.97
CA LYS A 429 12.16 18.79 -28.99
C LYS A 429 10.84 18.45 -29.66
N LEU A 430 10.13 17.50 -29.07
CA LEU A 430 8.72 17.25 -29.36
C LEU A 430 7.86 18.00 -28.33
N VAL A 431 6.85 18.70 -28.83
CA VAL A 431 5.89 19.46 -28.05
C VAL A 431 4.52 18.84 -28.25
N PHE A 432 4.01 18.19 -27.21
CA PHE A 432 2.69 17.57 -27.15
C PHE A 432 1.71 18.60 -26.61
N ASN A 433 0.61 18.85 -27.32
CA ASN A 433 -0.47 19.75 -26.91
C ASN A 433 -1.79 19.01 -26.93
N TRP A 434 -2.66 19.30 -25.96
CA TRP A 434 -4.02 18.78 -25.92
C TRP A 434 -4.92 19.75 -25.16
N GLN A 435 -6.22 19.51 -25.23
CA GLN A 435 -7.23 20.20 -24.44
C GLN A 435 -8.15 19.17 -23.80
N VAL A 436 -8.60 19.41 -22.57
CA VAL A 436 -9.57 18.53 -21.91
C VAL A 436 -10.69 19.39 -21.34
N LYS A 437 -11.92 18.86 -21.37
CA LYS A 437 -13.02 19.52 -20.67
C LYS A 437 -12.84 19.35 -19.17
N PRO A 438 -13.20 20.37 -18.36
CA PRO A 438 -13.17 20.23 -16.91
C PRO A 438 -14.15 19.13 -16.45
N ILE A 439 -13.83 18.50 -15.33
CA ILE A 439 -14.75 17.59 -14.64
C ILE A 439 -15.77 18.44 -13.85
N GLU A 440 -17.05 18.07 -13.94
CA GLU A 440 -18.15 18.80 -13.30
C GLU A 440 -18.57 18.16 -11.96
N GLU A 441 -18.32 16.86 -11.79
CA GLU A 441 -18.62 16.14 -10.56
C GLU A 441 -17.80 16.67 -9.37
N LYS A 442 -18.50 17.03 -8.29
CA LYS A 442 -17.91 17.64 -7.10
C LYS A 442 -16.81 16.76 -6.50
N GLY A 443 -15.64 17.36 -6.30
CA GLY A 443 -14.50 16.70 -5.66
C GLY A 443 -13.72 15.79 -6.58
N ASN A 444 -14.13 15.66 -7.85
CA ASN A 444 -13.33 15.00 -8.87
C ASN A 444 -12.55 16.03 -9.70
N PHE A 445 -11.40 15.62 -10.22
CA PHE A 445 -10.50 16.46 -11.02
C PHE A 445 -9.55 15.57 -11.82
N ILE A 446 -8.96 16.12 -12.87
CA ILE A 446 -7.92 15.41 -13.65
C ILE A 446 -6.67 15.41 -12.78
N ARG A 447 -6.27 14.23 -12.29
CA ARG A 447 -5.06 14.07 -11.48
C ARG A 447 -3.82 14.03 -12.36
N ASN A 448 -3.92 13.28 -13.45
CA ASN A 448 -2.81 12.99 -14.35
C ASN A 448 -3.29 12.82 -15.79
N TYR A 449 -2.37 12.98 -16.74
CA TYR A 449 -2.48 12.45 -18.09
C TYR A 449 -1.45 11.35 -18.27
N VAL A 450 -1.77 10.37 -19.11
CA VAL A 450 -0.85 9.31 -19.50
C VAL A 450 -0.59 9.44 -20.98
N ILE A 451 0.67 9.65 -21.35
CA ILE A 451 1.09 9.55 -22.74
C ILE A 451 1.58 8.12 -22.95
N TYR A 452 0.99 7.45 -23.92
CA TYR A 452 1.41 6.15 -24.39
C TYR A 452 2.14 6.25 -25.73
N PHE A 453 3.04 5.30 -25.99
CA PHE A 453 3.65 5.13 -27.30
C PHE A 453 3.37 3.73 -27.87
N SER A 454 3.32 3.65 -29.20
CA SER A 454 3.21 2.38 -29.92
C SER A 454 3.92 2.44 -31.26
N LYS A 455 4.48 1.30 -31.66
CA LYS A 455 5.05 1.09 -33.00
C LYS A 455 3.99 0.72 -34.04
N THR A 456 2.75 0.53 -33.62
CA THR A 456 1.61 0.17 -34.49
C THR A 456 0.50 1.20 -34.36
N ASP A 457 -0.54 1.10 -35.20
CA ASP A 457 -1.70 1.99 -35.17
C ASP A 457 -2.66 1.74 -33.99
N SER A 458 -2.31 0.85 -33.08
CA SER A 458 -3.01 0.61 -31.82
C SER A 458 -2.01 0.56 -30.67
N VAL A 459 -2.43 0.88 -29.45
CA VAL A 459 -1.58 0.77 -28.25
C VAL A 459 -2.21 -0.19 -27.25
N ASP A 460 -1.38 -1.06 -26.67
CA ASP A 460 -1.77 -1.92 -25.56
C ASP A 460 -1.60 -1.15 -24.25
N ILE A 461 -2.70 -0.57 -23.77
CA ILE A 461 -2.70 0.19 -22.51
C ILE A 461 -2.55 -0.69 -21.28
N THR A 462 -2.61 -2.02 -21.42
CA THR A 462 -2.41 -2.94 -20.28
C THR A 462 -0.94 -3.17 -19.98
N ASN A 463 -0.06 -2.96 -20.96
CA ASN A 463 1.38 -3.12 -20.85
C ASN A 463 2.05 -1.80 -20.41
N GLY A 464 2.68 -1.81 -19.24
CA GLY A 464 3.40 -0.68 -18.67
C GLY A 464 4.56 -0.19 -19.53
N SER A 465 5.14 -1.04 -20.39
CA SER A 465 6.19 -0.58 -21.33
C SER A 465 5.65 0.37 -22.40
N SER A 466 4.34 0.48 -22.56
CA SER A 466 3.73 1.46 -23.46
C SER A 466 3.57 2.84 -22.81
N ILE A 467 3.71 2.97 -21.48
CA ILE A 467 3.62 4.26 -20.80
C ILE A 467 4.91 5.04 -21.07
N TYR A 468 4.78 6.13 -21.83
CA TYR A 468 5.87 7.04 -22.13
C TYR A 468 6.09 8.06 -20.99
N ALA A 469 4.99 8.69 -20.53
CA ALA A 469 5.06 9.72 -19.51
C ALA A 469 3.75 9.82 -18.70
N LEU A 470 3.90 10.18 -17.42
CA LEU A 470 2.82 10.56 -16.52
C LEU A 470 2.93 12.05 -16.22
N ILE A 471 1.93 12.82 -16.65
CA ILE A 471 1.95 14.28 -16.62
C ILE A 471 0.93 14.77 -15.59
N PRO A 472 1.27 15.72 -14.70
CA PRO A 472 0.29 16.29 -13.78
C PRO A 472 -0.92 16.87 -14.51
N GLY A 473 -2.11 16.69 -13.94
CA GLY A 473 -3.37 17.18 -14.52
C GLY A 473 -3.47 18.70 -14.69
N SER A 474 -2.60 19.45 -14.01
CA SER A 474 -2.44 20.90 -14.14
C SER A 474 -1.71 21.34 -15.41
N SER A 475 -1.17 20.41 -16.19
CA SER A 475 -0.44 20.71 -17.44
C SER A 475 -1.33 20.49 -18.66
N GLU A 476 -1.23 21.37 -19.65
CA GLU A 476 -1.90 21.23 -20.96
C GLU A 476 -0.89 20.97 -22.10
N GLN A 477 0.39 20.86 -21.75
CA GLN A 477 1.49 20.65 -22.66
C GLN A 477 2.55 19.77 -22.02
N PHE A 478 3.22 18.96 -22.83
CA PHE A 478 4.41 18.20 -22.46
C PHE A 478 5.51 18.40 -23.48
N ILE A 479 6.74 18.66 -23.00
CA ILE A 479 7.91 18.90 -23.86
C ILE A 479 8.96 17.88 -23.50
N THR A 480 9.51 17.21 -24.52
CA THR A 480 10.57 16.23 -24.34
C THR A 480 11.60 16.33 -25.46
N ASP A 481 12.82 15.91 -25.18
CA ASP A 481 13.87 15.84 -26.19
C ASP A 481 13.55 14.71 -27.17
N MET A 482 13.78 14.99 -28.46
CA MET A 482 13.59 13.98 -29.49
C MET A 482 14.71 12.96 -29.40
N ASN A 483 14.34 11.67 -29.31
CA ASN A 483 15.29 10.57 -29.45
C ASN A 483 15.03 9.82 -30.77
N ASN A 484 16.04 9.07 -31.24
CA ASN A 484 15.95 8.35 -32.51
C ASN A 484 14.83 7.28 -32.51
N ASP A 485 14.43 6.79 -31.34
CA ASP A 485 13.39 5.77 -31.21
C ASP A 485 11.98 6.35 -31.38
N MET A 486 11.79 7.66 -31.22
CA MET A 486 10.48 8.34 -31.36
C MET A 486 10.09 8.62 -32.81
N GLN A 487 11.07 8.67 -33.72
CA GLN A 487 10.80 8.84 -35.14
C GLN A 487 10.11 7.56 -35.66
N ASN A 488 8.89 7.71 -36.19
CA ASN A 488 7.98 6.63 -36.62
C ASN A 488 7.16 5.93 -35.53
N GLN A 489 6.93 6.58 -34.38
CA GLN A 489 5.99 6.07 -33.38
C GLN A 489 4.65 6.82 -33.38
N ASN A 490 3.61 6.09 -33.01
CA ASN A 490 2.29 6.64 -32.71
C ASN A 490 2.23 6.96 -31.22
N PHE A 491 1.72 8.15 -30.88
CA PHE A 491 1.47 8.54 -29.50
C PHE A 491 -0.02 8.66 -29.23
N TYR A 492 -0.42 8.31 -28.01
CA TYR A 492 -1.78 8.44 -27.52
C TYR A 492 -1.76 9.12 -26.16
N ILE A 493 -2.86 9.78 -25.80
CA ILE A 493 -3.05 10.36 -24.48
C ILE A 493 -4.40 9.95 -23.89
N SER A 494 -4.41 9.62 -22.61
CA SER A 494 -5.61 9.53 -21.78
C SER A 494 -5.51 10.49 -20.60
N ALA A 495 -6.65 10.78 -19.99
CA ALA A 495 -6.75 11.47 -18.72
C ALA A 495 -7.08 10.48 -17.60
N LEU A 496 -6.54 10.74 -16.41
CA LEU A 496 -6.82 10.04 -15.16
C LEU A 496 -7.52 11.01 -14.19
N ASP A 497 -8.63 10.57 -13.62
CA ASP A 497 -9.32 11.33 -12.58
C ASP A 497 -8.68 11.13 -11.19
N ALA A 498 -9.24 11.74 -10.15
CA ALA A 498 -8.70 11.64 -8.78
C ALA A 498 -8.75 10.21 -8.20
N ALA A 499 -9.55 9.33 -8.79
CA ALA A 499 -9.69 7.92 -8.45
C ALA A 499 -8.90 7.00 -9.41
N ASN A 500 -8.05 7.57 -10.26
CA ASN A 500 -7.29 6.88 -11.32
C ASN A 500 -8.15 6.11 -12.32
N ASN A 501 -9.43 6.46 -12.44
CA ASN A 501 -10.24 6.04 -13.59
C ASN A 501 -9.68 6.71 -14.83
N GLU A 502 -9.76 6.03 -15.97
CA GLU A 502 -9.10 6.48 -17.19
C GLU A 502 -10.10 6.77 -18.30
N SER A 503 -9.87 7.87 -19.02
CA SER A 503 -10.68 8.24 -20.19
C SER A 503 -10.41 7.34 -21.39
N MET A 504 -11.23 7.47 -22.43
CA MET A 504 -10.85 6.99 -23.75
C MET A 504 -9.55 7.68 -24.24
N LEU A 505 -8.85 7.03 -25.17
CA LEU A 505 -7.61 7.55 -25.78
C LEU A 505 -7.88 8.60 -26.87
N CYS A 506 -6.96 9.55 -26.97
CA CYS A 506 -6.81 10.46 -28.11
C CYS A 506 -5.48 10.19 -28.81
N LYS A 507 -5.48 9.90 -30.11
CA LYS A 507 -4.25 9.73 -30.91
C LYS A 507 -3.68 11.12 -31.23
N PHE A 508 -2.41 11.34 -30.97
CA PHE A 508 -1.72 12.55 -31.40
C PHE A 508 -1.53 12.54 -32.92
N SER A 509 -1.74 13.70 -33.54
CA SER A 509 -1.40 13.93 -34.94
C SER A 509 -0.20 14.87 -35.02
N PHE A 510 0.79 14.54 -35.84
CA PHE A 510 1.86 15.48 -36.15
C PHE A 510 1.27 16.66 -36.93
N GLU A 511 1.52 17.88 -36.43
CA GLU A 511 1.19 19.07 -37.20
C GLU A 511 1.98 19.01 -38.50
N SER A 512 1.28 18.96 -39.63
CA SER A 512 1.94 19.09 -40.92
C SER A 512 2.70 20.42 -40.93
N ASP A 513 3.94 20.42 -41.41
CA ASP A 513 4.73 21.62 -41.76
C ASP A 513 4.02 22.42 -42.88
N THR A 514 2.81 22.87 -42.62
CA THR A 514 2.03 23.74 -43.48
C THR A 514 2.02 25.09 -42.81
N VAL A 515 3.12 25.84 -42.98
CA VAL A 515 3.20 27.30 -43.12
C VAL A 515 4.66 27.76 -42.93
N LYS A 516 5.29 28.62 -43.74
CA LYS A 516 5.07 29.20 -45.07
C LYS A 516 6.46 29.72 -45.48
N THR A 517 7.03 29.21 -46.56
CA THR A 517 7.98 30.00 -47.35
C THR A 517 7.19 31.16 -47.96
N LYS A 518 7.26 32.33 -47.34
CA LYS A 518 7.04 33.61 -48.02
C LYS A 518 8.04 34.63 -47.54
#